data_AF-A0A2E5EPX5-F1
#
_entry.id   AF-A0A2E5EPX5-F1
#
_cell.length_a   1.000
_cell.length_b   1.000
_cell.length_c   1.000
_cell.angle_alpha   90.00
_cell.angle_beta   90.00
_cell.angle_gamma   90.00
#
_symmetry.space_group_name_H-M   'P 1'
#
loop_
_entity.id
_entity.type
_entity.pdbx_description
1 polymer ?
#
loop_
_entity_poly.entity_id
_entity_poly.type
_entity_poly.pdbx_seq_one_letter_code
_entity_poly.pdbx_strand_id
1 'polypeptide(L)'
;MSLIIRVTLLAILATVCSDAEAQRRRGGARWAQMEAQSLAAGFKGVTTDGKAVSGLFEIRATGVSTELIIKAAKGFLNGLTDKQAIKVSFEEKRGTNNRLELFRDNEVVPYEGIKASELN
;
A
#
# COMPACT_ATOMS: atom_id res chain seq x y z
N MET A 1 51.77 20.37 2.61
CA MET A 1 50.94 20.30 1.37
C MET A 1 49.86 19.21 1.41
N SER A 2 50.01 18.08 2.13
CA SER A 2 49.03 16.98 2.09
C SER A 2 47.85 17.08 3.07
N LEU A 3 47.95 17.89 4.14
CA LEU A 3 46.90 17.99 5.16
C LEU A 3 45.70 18.85 4.71
N ILE A 4 45.96 19.99 4.07
CA ILE A 4 44.91 20.92 3.59
C ILE A 4 44.07 20.26 2.49
N ILE A 5 44.69 19.51 1.58
CA ILE A 5 44.00 18.79 0.50
C ILE A 5 43.10 17.68 1.04
N ARG A 6 43.49 16.99 2.12
CA ARG A 6 42.67 15.93 2.73
C ARG A 6 41.45 16.49 3.46
N VAL A 7 41.59 17.63 4.14
CA VAL A 7 40.48 18.28 4.87
C VAL A 7 39.44 18.82 3.90
N THR A 8 39.85 19.42 2.78
CA THR A 8 38.91 19.89 1.76
C THR A 8 38.22 18.73 1.03
N LEU A 9 38.94 17.63 0.73
CA LEU A 9 38.34 16.45 0.11
C LEU A 9 37.28 15.78 1.01
N LEU A 10 37.54 15.71 2.33
CA LEU A 10 36.62 15.12 3.29
C LEU A 10 35.35 15.97 3.48
N ALA A 11 35.49 17.30 3.48
CA ALA A 11 34.34 18.21 3.56
C ALA A 11 33.42 18.11 2.33
N ILE A 12 34.01 17.98 1.13
CA ILE A 12 33.27 17.78 -0.11
C ILE A 12 32.55 16.42 -0.08
N LEU A 13 33.23 15.35 0.36
CA LEU A 13 32.63 14.02 0.47
C LEU A 13 31.47 13.97 1.47
N ALA A 14 31.59 14.66 2.62
CA ALA A 14 30.52 14.74 3.62
C ALA A 14 29.29 15.50 3.10
N THR A 15 29.50 16.57 2.33
CA THR A 15 28.41 17.36 1.74
C THR A 15 27.66 16.55 0.67
N VAL A 16 28.38 15.85 -0.21
CA VAL A 16 27.78 14.94 -1.22
C VAL A 16 27.04 13.77 -0.56
N CYS A 17 27.56 13.22 0.54
CA CYS A 17 26.89 12.15 1.28
C CYS A 17 25.55 12.62 1.89
N SER A 18 25.53 13.84 2.43
CA SER A 18 24.33 14.43 3.04
C SER A 18 23.23 14.70 2.00
N ASP A 19 23.59 15.19 0.82
CA ASP A 19 22.64 15.42 -0.27
C ASP A 19 22.09 14.11 -0.87
N ALA A 20 22.92 13.06 -0.96
CA ALA A 20 22.47 11.74 -1.40
C ALA A 20 21.47 11.10 -0.43
N GLU A 21 21.67 11.25 0.89
CA GLU A 21 20.72 10.82 1.91
C GLU A 21 19.42 11.65 1.88
N ALA A 22 19.53 12.97 1.70
CA ALA A 22 18.38 13.85 1.55
C ALA A 22 17.56 13.51 0.30
N GLN A 23 18.20 13.22 -0.84
CA GLN A 23 17.55 12.79 -2.07
C GLN A 23 16.79 11.47 -1.91
N ARG A 24 17.31 10.51 -1.12
CA ARG A 24 16.62 9.25 -0.80
C ARG A 24 15.38 9.44 0.09
N ARG A 25 15.34 10.47 0.94
CA ARG A 25 14.20 10.79 1.82
C ARG A 25 13.09 11.63 1.17
N ARG A 26 13.36 12.26 0.02
CA ARG A 26 12.42 13.20 -0.65
C ARG A 26 11.10 12.56 -1.09
N GLY A 27 11.08 11.26 -1.36
CA GLY A 27 9.87 10.57 -1.82
C GLY A 27 8.75 10.52 -0.77
N GLY A 28 9.09 10.42 0.53
CA GLY A 28 8.12 10.28 1.63
C GLY A 28 7.73 11.59 2.31
N ALA A 29 8.65 12.57 2.33
CA ALA A 29 8.49 13.80 3.11
C ALA A 29 7.27 14.64 2.69
N ARG A 30 6.98 14.69 1.38
CA ARG A 30 5.80 15.39 0.87
C ARG A 30 4.49 14.75 1.35
N TRP A 31 4.41 13.42 1.38
CA TRP A 31 3.22 12.70 1.84
C TRP A 31 2.99 12.87 3.34
N ALA A 32 4.05 12.79 4.14
CA ALA A 32 3.97 13.02 5.58
C ALA A 32 3.48 14.45 5.91
N GLN A 33 3.94 15.45 5.16
CA GLN A 33 3.45 16.83 5.29
C GLN A 33 1.98 16.95 4.87
N MET A 34 1.58 16.32 3.77
CA MET A 34 0.18 16.30 3.32
C MET A 34 -0.75 15.58 4.31
N GLU A 35 -0.30 14.47 4.89
CA GLU A 35 -1.03 13.72 5.91
C GLU A 35 -1.22 14.58 7.16
N ALA A 36 -0.16 15.19 7.68
CA ALA A 36 -0.24 16.07 8.84
C ALA A 36 -1.19 17.25 8.61
N GLN A 37 -1.16 17.87 7.44
CA GLN A 37 -2.09 18.94 7.06
C GLN A 37 -3.54 18.42 6.92
N SER A 38 -3.74 17.22 6.39
CA SER A 38 -5.07 16.62 6.20
C SER A 38 -5.69 16.18 7.51
N LEU A 39 -4.90 15.66 8.46
CA LEU A 39 -5.34 15.29 9.80
C LEU A 39 -5.65 16.53 10.66
N ALA A 40 -4.93 17.64 10.43
CA ALA A 40 -5.22 18.92 11.08
C ALA A 40 -6.47 19.59 10.51
N ALA A 41 -6.82 19.32 9.25
CA ALA A 41 -8.07 19.77 8.68
C ALA A 41 -9.25 18.99 9.30
N GLY A 42 -10.27 19.70 9.79
CA GLY A 42 -11.48 19.06 10.29
C GLY A 42 -12.20 18.24 9.22
N PHE A 43 -12.81 17.11 9.59
CA PHE A 43 -13.59 16.27 8.68
C PHE A 43 -14.81 17.03 8.15
N LYS A 44 -14.88 17.21 6.82
CA LYS A 44 -15.97 17.96 6.15
C LYS A 44 -17.12 17.08 5.66
N GLY A 45 -16.94 15.76 5.64
CA GLY A 45 -17.88 14.82 4.99
C GLY A 45 -17.65 14.66 3.49
N VAL A 46 -18.59 13.98 2.81
CA VAL A 46 -18.58 13.82 1.35
C VAL A 46 -19.32 15.01 0.73
N THR A 47 -18.64 15.78 -0.13
CA THR A 47 -19.20 16.99 -0.77
C THR A 47 -18.88 17.00 -2.26
N THR A 48 -19.83 17.40 -3.11
CA THR A 48 -19.58 17.65 -4.54
C THR A 48 -19.47 19.14 -4.86
N ASP A 49 -20.07 20.00 -4.04
CA ASP A 49 -20.16 21.46 -4.21
C ASP A 49 -19.61 22.22 -2.99
N GLY A 50 -18.92 21.53 -2.07
CA GLY A 50 -18.42 22.09 -0.82
C GLY A 50 -19.46 22.14 0.31
N LYS A 51 -20.70 21.70 0.10
CA LYS A 51 -21.69 21.49 1.17
C LYS A 51 -21.75 20.02 1.56
N ALA A 52 -21.76 19.76 2.86
CA ALA A 52 -21.90 18.40 3.39
C ALA A 52 -23.29 17.84 3.07
N VAL A 53 -23.34 16.66 2.44
CA VAL A 53 -24.58 15.94 2.19
C VAL A 53 -25.05 15.30 3.51
N SER A 54 -26.23 15.71 3.99
CA SER A 54 -26.85 15.17 5.21
C SER A 54 -27.47 13.78 4.98
N GLY A 55 -27.60 12.98 6.03
CA GLY A 55 -28.21 11.64 5.96
C GLY A 55 -27.30 10.55 5.39
N LEU A 56 -26.02 10.88 5.13
CA LEU A 56 -24.99 9.90 4.84
C LEU A 56 -24.52 9.20 6.11
N PHE A 57 -24.08 7.96 5.97
CA PHE A 57 -23.47 7.21 7.08
C PHE A 57 -22.13 7.85 7.45
N GLU A 58 -21.95 8.13 8.75
CA GLU A 58 -20.66 8.54 9.29
C GLU A 58 -19.63 7.42 9.11
N ILE A 59 -18.42 7.77 8.66
CA ILE A 59 -17.30 6.84 8.70
C ILE A 59 -16.79 6.81 10.14
N ARG A 60 -17.22 5.80 10.89
CA ARG A 60 -16.74 5.55 12.25
C ARG A 60 -16.52 4.07 12.48
N ALA A 61 -15.67 3.76 13.44
CA ALA A 61 -15.56 2.40 13.92
C ALA A 61 -16.94 1.93 14.43
N THR A 62 -17.43 0.82 13.88
CA THR A 62 -18.73 0.26 14.25
C THR A 62 -18.72 -0.41 15.63
N GLY A 63 -17.53 -0.58 16.24
CA GLY A 63 -17.33 -1.30 17.50
C GLY A 63 -17.41 -2.82 17.37
N VAL A 64 -17.68 -3.33 16.16
CA VAL A 64 -17.71 -4.77 15.89
C VAL A 64 -16.28 -5.29 15.83
N SER A 65 -15.94 -6.25 16.69
CA SER A 65 -14.62 -6.89 16.69
C SER A 65 -14.40 -7.69 15.41
N THR A 66 -13.23 -7.50 14.78
CA THR A 66 -12.79 -8.28 13.62
C THR A 66 -12.01 -9.54 14.02
N GLU A 67 -11.79 -9.78 15.32
CA GLU A 67 -10.98 -10.88 15.83
C GLU A 67 -11.51 -12.25 15.41
N LEU A 68 -12.84 -12.43 15.41
CA LEU A 68 -13.47 -13.69 14.99
C LEU A 68 -13.18 -13.99 13.52
N ILE A 69 -13.21 -12.96 12.67
CA ILE A 69 -12.91 -13.07 11.24
C ILE A 69 -11.43 -13.41 11.05
N ILE A 70 -10.53 -12.75 11.80
CA ILE A 70 -9.09 -13.05 11.76
C ILE A 70 -8.82 -14.49 12.19
N LYS A 71 -9.46 -14.96 13.27
CA LYS A 71 -9.32 -16.33 13.76
C LYS A 71 -9.81 -17.35 12.73
N ALA A 72 -10.96 -17.10 12.12
CA ALA A 72 -11.51 -17.95 11.06
C ALA A 72 -10.59 -18.00 9.84
N ALA A 73 -10.08 -16.84 9.40
CA ALA A 73 -9.15 -16.76 8.27
C ALA A 73 -7.84 -17.54 8.54
N LYS A 74 -7.26 -17.40 9.73
CA LYS A 74 -6.08 -18.18 10.14
C LYS A 74 -6.36 -19.68 10.16
N GLY A 75 -7.51 -20.08 10.71
CA GLY A 75 -7.94 -21.48 10.72
C GLY A 75 -8.09 -22.05 9.31
N PHE A 76 -8.72 -21.30 8.41
CA PHE A 76 -8.85 -21.67 7.00
C PHE A 76 -7.48 -21.86 6.33
N LEU A 77 -6.58 -20.87 6.44
CA LEU A 77 -5.25 -20.94 5.81
C LEU A 77 -4.42 -22.11 6.34
N ASN A 78 -4.49 -22.39 7.64
CA ASN A 78 -3.78 -23.53 8.25
C ASN A 78 -4.38 -24.89 7.86
N GLY A 79 -5.63 -24.92 7.38
CA GLY A 79 -6.31 -26.13 6.92
C GLY A 79 -6.05 -26.47 5.45
N LEU A 80 -5.34 -25.61 4.71
CA LEU A 80 -5.00 -25.85 3.32
C LEU A 80 -3.85 -26.84 3.20
N THR A 81 -3.96 -27.79 2.27
CA THR A 81 -2.82 -28.59 1.82
C THR A 81 -1.87 -27.73 0.98
N ASP A 82 -0.61 -28.13 0.84
CA ASP A 82 0.39 -27.39 0.04
C ASP A 82 -0.10 -27.12 -1.40
N LYS A 83 -0.77 -28.11 -2.01
CA LYS A 83 -1.35 -27.97 -3.36
C LYS A 83 -2.47 -26.93 -3.40
N GLN A 84 -3.31 -26.88 -2.37
CA GLN A 84 -4.39 -25.89 -2.28
C GLN A 84 -3.81 -24.50 -1.98
N ALA A 85 -2.80 -24.41 -1.10
CA ALA A 85 -2.09 -23.18 -0.76
C ALA A 85 -1.46 -22.52 -1.99
N ILE A 86 -0.81 -23.31 -2.86
CA ILE A 86 -0.25 -22.81 -4.13
C ILE A 86 -1.37 -22.27 -5.04
N LYS A 87 -2.50 -22.96 -5.17
CA LYS A 87 -3.63 -22.52 -6.02
C LYS A 87 -4.28 -21.23 -5.55
N VAL A 88 -4.32 -20.96 -4.24
CA VAL A 88 -4.92 -19.74 -3.67
C VAL A 88 -3.93 -18.58 -3.54
N SER A 89 -2.66 -18.82 -3.87
CA SER A 89 -1.63 -17.78 -3.86
C SER A 89 -1.65 -17.01 -5.17
N PHE A 90 -1.48 -15.69 -5.07
CA PHE A 90 -1.31 -14.82 -6.22
C PHE A 90 0.15 -14.40 -6.33
N GLU A 91 0.60 -14.15 -7.57
CA GLU A 91 1.92 -13.61 -7.81
C GLU A 91 2.10 -12.26 -7.12
N GLU A 92 3.34 -11.96 -6.75
CA GLU A 92 3.70 -10.65 -6.20
C GLU A 92 3.30 -9.55 -7.19
N LYS A 93 2.51 -8.58 -6.71
CA LYS A 93 2.05 -7.48 -7.55
C LYS A 93 3.22 -6.61 -7.99
N ARG A 94 3.44 -6.47 -9.31
CA ARG A 94 4.48 -5.60 -9.89
C ARG A 94 3.83 -4.55 -10.79
N GLY A 95 3.67 -3.33 -10.28
CA GLY A 95 2.95 -2.27 -10.99
C GLY A 95 1.44 -2.53 -11.01
N THR A 96 0.78 -2.34 -12.15
CA THR A 96 -0.69 -2.43 -12.22
C THR A 96 -1.21 -3.87 -12.34
N ASN A 97 -0.49 -4.80 -12.98
CA ASN A 97 -0.94 -6.19 -13.26
C ASN A 97 -2.27 -6.29 -14.04
N ASN A 98 -2.66 -5.24 -14.75
CA ASN A 98 -3.91 -5.21 -15.50
C ASN A 98 -3.73 -5.98 -16.82
N ARG A 99 -4.61 -6.96 -17.10
CA ARG A 99 -4.57 -7.77 -18.33
C ARG A 99 -5.49 -7.22 -19.42
N LEU A 100 -6.67 -6.75 -19.02
CA LEU A 100 -7.77 -6.30 -19.89
C LEU A 100 -7.86 -4.78 -19.98
N GLU A 101 -6.82 -4.14 -20.49
CA GLU A 101 -6.84 -2.69 -20.78
C GLU A 101 -7.60 -2.40 -22.09
N LEU A 102 -7.91 -1.11 -22.33
CA LEU A 102 -8.65 -0.61 -23.49
C LEU A 102 -8.32 -1.39 -24.78
N PHE A 103 -9.36 -1.95 -25.41
CA PHE A 103 -9.35 -2.76 -26.65
C PHE A 103 -8.94 -4.24 -26.51
N ARG A 104 -8.76 -4.78 -25.30
CA ARG A 104 -8.48 -6.21 -25.05
C ARG A 104 -9.63 -6.96 -24.38
N ASP A 105 -10.86 -6.61 -24.71
CA ASP A 105 -12.07 -7.12 -24.05
C ASP A 105 -12.37 -8.61 -24.36
N ASN A 106 -11.62 -9.23 -25.27
CA ASN A 106 -11.84 -10.62 -25.71
C ASN A 106 -10.88 -11.64 -25.07
N GLU A 107 -10.03 -11.25 -24.12
CA GLU A 107 -9.14 -12.20 -23.45
C GLU A 107 -9.92 -13.04 -22.42
N VAL A 108 -9.85 -14.36 -22.60
CA VAL A 108 -10.43 -15.33 -21.68
C VAL A 108 -9.49 -15.50 -20.50
N VAL A 109 -9.85 -14.92 -19.36
CA VAL A 109 -9.08 -15.07 -18.12
C VAL A 109 -9.38 -16.45 -17.52
N PRO A 110 -8.35 -17.31 -17.33
CA PRO A 110 -8.54 -18.59 -16.68
C PRO A 110 -8.97 -18.40 -15.22
N TYR A 111 -9.70 -19.37 -14.68
CA TYR A 111 -10.06 -19.35 -13.27
C TYR A 111 -8.80 -19.39 -12.39
N GLU A 112 -8.66 -18.41 -11.51
CA GLU A 112 -7.59 -18.34 -10.51
C GLU A 112 -8.15 -18.64 -9.12
N GLY A 113 -7.40 -19.40 -8.31
CA GLY A 113 -7.85 -19.86 -7.00
C GLY A 113 -8.31 -21.31 -6.99
N ILE A 114 -9.07 -21.65 -5.96
CA ILE A 114 -9.63 -22.99 -5.75
C ILE A 114 -11.16 -22.92 -5.70
N LYS A 115 -11.84 -23.92 -6.26
CA LYS A 115 -13.31 -24.02 -6.13
C LYS A 115 -13.66 -24.47 -4.73
N ALA A 116 -14.79 -24.00 -4.19
CA ALA A 116 -15.25 -24.43 -2.88
C ALA A 116 -15.46 -25.96 -2.79
N SER A 117 -15.87 -26.59 -3.89
CA SER A 117 -16.02 -28.05 -4.01
C SER A 117 -14.69 -28.83 -3.97
N GLU A 118 -13.55 -28.14 -4.13
CA GLU A 118 -12.20 -28.72 -4.07
C GLU A 118 -11.51 -28.43 -2.72
N LEU A 119 -12.22 -27.78 -1.79
CA LEU A 119 -11.79 -27.60 -0.41
C LEU A 119 -12.16 -28.85 0.42
N ASN A 120 -11.36 -29.11 1.46
CA ASN A 120 -11.48 -30.29 2.31
C ASN A 120 -12.81 -30.36 3.07
#